data_AF-A0A836CI67-F1
#
_entry.id   AF-A0A836CI67-F1
#
_cell.length_a   1.000
_cell.length_b   1.000
_cell.length_c   1.000
_cell.angle_alpha   90.00
_cell.angle_beta   90.00
_cell.angle_gamma   90.00
#
_symmetry.space_group_name_H-M   'P 1'
#
loop_
_entity.id
_entity.type
_entity.pdbx_description
1 polymer ?
#
loop_
_entity_poly.entity_id
_entity_poly.type
_entity_poly.pdbx_seq_one_letter_code
_entity_poly.pdbx_strand_id
1 'polypeptide(L)'
;MPNLEIQQRIININSHNYNLNFSMLILCDHSHNQSCKRKHTSGATINRMQSSTTREQQGSGTPSLVDGRAASTDATPTSPTCTHTCDLCSRKFKNRQGLSLHKHGHKLGKATAGLDLKAMQKIYQKRHNEKPKTKQVRQAYQQSARGKAKSKKAKAKYRSSEHGKHKEKETRKAYQVTARAKAVRKARERTPAAKAKTGAKNVAYRASRQGFLTVMMLTTKASAKRRGLAFDLDHDFFHQQAYKQGDLCYYSKLPMAFKSLSDWQSSPERVDPALGYTKDNVVLVCLEFNNAKQWTFEMFQRTFVEAHHLLNSNDVSSIATSILTAPVMGRPGILRQRMERRMIDDVEQKRCNSCQEWFSSRECRLCIRARQVTPRAKMMTLVRGTRNSAVLRGNRGRSDAAVHALDLDALTDMYLAQQGLCYYSNMPLKFSGDYTLSVERLDTSKGYTRGNCVLICIEFQGNDHSVQGLGNEYRTGNHVRSGGWSKDKFEMVRAHAISHYQDQQLEEEMDLLANECQQLLWDIMRMVTAHSSKVPASSVVQNVMQTMHCDEAFGIQRATHLAYLRNCYMQALGSDSYKAIISRKVGVYEERAACDALVHYRTLTRNVVISAFTPLQKIEYYALRKTGIWKHTN
;
A
#
# COMPACT_ATOMS: atom_id res chain seq x y z
N MET A 1 17.81 16.16 39.16
CA MET A 1 17.17 14.92 38.64
C MET A 1 16.02 14.50 39.55
N PRO A 2 14.75 14.80 39.22
CA PRO A 2 13.59 14.20 39.88
C PRO A 2 12.62 13.47 38.93
N ASN A 3 12.98 13.26 37.66
CA ASN A 3 12.02 12.80 36.63
C ASN A 3 11.86 11.26 36.52
N LEU A 4 12.72 10.47 37.16
CA LEU A 4 12.62 9.00 37.13
C LEU A 4 11.51 8.46 38.03
N GLU A 5 11.27 9.10 39.18
CA GLU A 5 10.26 8.63 40.14
C GLU A 5 8.83 8.89 39.65
N ILE A 6 8.61 9.99 38.91
CA ILE A 6 7.32 10.31 38.28
C ILE A 6 7.02 9.34 37.13
N GLN A 7 8.02 8.98 36.32
CA GLN A 7 7.84 7.99 35.26
C GLN A 7 7.55 6.59 35.82
N GLN A 8 8.21 6.18 36.92
CA GLN A 8 7.92 4.90 37.57
C GLN A 8 6.50 4.86 38.18
N ARG A 9 6.01 5.99 38.72
CA ARG A 9 4.64 6.10 39.24
C ARG A 9 3.57 6.06 38.15
N ILE A 10 3.82 6.67 36.98
CA ILE A 10 2.90 6.61 35.83
C ILE A 10 2.81 5.18 35.27
N ILE A 11 3.92 4.44 35.25
CA ILE A 11 3.93 3.02 34.84
C ILE A 11 3.13 2.14 35.83
N ASN A 12 3.27 2.39 37.14
CA ASN A 12 2.57 1.61 38.16
C ASN A 12 1.06 1.93 38.25
N ILE A 13 0.63 3.17 37.98
CA ILE A 13 -0.80 3.52 37.96
C ILE A 13 -1.50 2.88 36.75
N ASN A 14 -0.81 2.77 35.61
CA ASN A 14 -1.39 2.14 34.42
C ASN A 14 -1.47 0.61 34.54
N SER A 15 -0.60 -0.06 35.31
CA SER A 15 -0.66 -1.53 35.45
C SER A 15 -1.81 -2.03 36.33
N HIS A 16 -2.32 -1.20 37.26
CA HIS A 16 -3.42 -1.59 38.16
C HIS A 16 -4.81 -1.44 37.54
N ASN A 17 -4.99 -0.61 36.50
CA ASN A 17 -6.30 -0.37 35.88
C ASN A 17 -6.70 -1.40 34.80
N TYR A 18 -5.80 -2.30 34.38
CA TYR A 18 -6.11 -3.31 33.35
C TYR A 18 -6.40 -4.72 33.90
N ASN A 19 -6.47 -4.90 35.22
CA ASN A 19 -6.77 -6.17 35.87
C ASN A 19 -8.25 -6.31 36.30
N LEU A 20 -9.19 -5.88 35.45
CA LEU A 20 -10.60 -6.23 35.57
C LEU A 20 -10.99 -7.18 34.43
N ASN A 21 -10.96 -8.48 34.77
CA ASN A 21 -11.60 -9.64 34.17
C ASN A 21 -12.24 -9.49 32.79
N PHE A 22 -11.57 -10.03 31.77
CA PHE A 22 -12.20 -10.53 30.56
C PHE A 22 -11.89 -12.02 30.41
N SER A 23 -12.73 -12.87 31.02
CA SER A 23 -12.73 -14.31 30.82
C SER A 23 -13.57 -14.60 29.57
N MET A 24 -12.95 -14.64 28.39
CA MET A 24 -13.62 -15.12 27.18
C MET A 24 -13.37 -16.63 27.03
N LEU A 25 -14.40 -17.43 27.29
CA LEU A 25 -14.45 -18.86 26.95
C LEU A 25 -14.37 -19.01 25.42
N ILE A 26 -13.30 -19.63 24.92
CA ILE A 26 -13.22 -20.12 23.55
C ILE A 26 -13.77 -21.55 23.57
N LEU A 27 -15.00 -21.73 23.09
CA LEU A 27 -15.48 -23.03 22.65
C LEU A 27 -15.07 -23.24 21.19
N CYS A 28 -14.19 -24.22 20.96
CA CYS A 28 -13.95 -24.79 19.65
C CYS A 28 -15.21 -25.53 19.20
N ASP A 29 -15.77 -25.16 18.05
CA ASP A 29 -16.74 -26.00 17.36
C ASP A 29 -16.13 -26.54 16.06
N HIS A 30 -16.26 -27.86 15.92
CA HIS A 30 -15.72 -28.70 14.88
C HIS A 30 -16.93 -29.35 14.20
N SER A 31 -17.40 -28.78 13.09
CA SER A 31 -18.09 -29.52 12.01
C SER A 31 -18.84 -28.55 11.08
N HIS A 32 -18.56 -28.62 9.78
CA HIS A 32 -19.52 -29.14 8.80
C HIS A 32 -18.94 -29.02 7.39
N ASN A 33 -18.67 -30.19 6.83
CA ASN A 33 -18.39 -30.44 5.44
C ASN A 33 -19.73 -30.86 4.80
N GLN A 34 -20.27 -30.12 3.83
CA GLN A 34 -21.02 -30.70 2.72
C GLN A 34 -21.38 -29.68 1.62
N SER A 35 -20.92 -30.01 0.40
CA SER A 35 -21.70 -30.04 -0.85
C SER A 35 -22.44 -28.76 -1.31
N CYS A 36 -21.87 -28.09 -2.32
CA CYS A 36 -22.70 -27.48 -3.36
C CYS A 36 -22.08 -27.65 -4.75
N LYS A 37 -22.80 -28.38 -5.62
CA LYS A 37 -22.52 -28.58 -7.05
C LYS A 37 -22.66 -27.25 -7.79
N ARG A 38 -21.64 -26.82 -8.56
CA ARG A 38 -21.77 -25.77 -9.58
C ARG A 38 -21.64 -26.35 -10.98
N LYS A 39 -22.62 -25.98 -11.83
CA LYS A 39 -22.66 -26.20 -13.27
C LYS A 39 -21.52 -25.41 -13.95
N HIS A 40 -20.97 -26.02 -15.00
CA HIS A 40 -19.93 -25.51 -15.87
C HIS A 40 -20.37 -24.29 -16.68
N THR A 41 -19.51 -23.26 -16.73
CA THR A 41 -19.24 -22.49 -17.96
C THR A 41 -17.76 -22.09 -18.00
N SER A 42 -17.16 -22.29 -19.16
CA SER A 42 -15.74 -22.29 -19.51
C SER A 42 -15.05 -20.92 -19.52
N GLY A 43 -13.81 -20.86 -19.01
CA GLY A 43 -12.87 -19.75 -19.23
C GLY A 43 -11.53 -20.01 -18.55
N ALA A 44 -10.54 -20.47 -19.30
CA ALA A 44 -9.29 -21.05 -18.80
C ALA A 44 -8.31 -19.99 -18.24
N THR A 45 -7.82 -20.21 -17.02
CA THR A 45 -6.51 -19.74 -16.54
C THR A 45 -5.85 -20.85 -15.71
N ILE A 46 -4.57 -21.05 -15.98
CA ILE A 46 -3.67 -22.12 -15.53
C ILE A 46 -3.37 -21.97 -14.03
N ASN A 47 -3.54 -23.05 -13.26
CA ASN A 47 -3.13 -23.15 -11.88
C ASN A 47 -1.84 -23.96 -11.71
N ARG A 48 -1.03 -23.46 -10.77
CA ARG A 48 0.33 -23.82 -10.38
C ARG A 48 0.26 -24.92 -9.32
N MET A 49 0.85 -26.08 -9.58
CA MET A 49 0.99 -27.15 -8.57
C MET A 49 2.20 -26.87 -7.66
N GLN A 50 1.94 -26.86 -6.36
CA GLN A 50 2.94 -27.00 -5.29
C GLN A 50 2.97 -28.47 -4.86
N SER A 51 4.16 -29.07 -4.77
CA SER A 51 4.38 -30.39 -4.20
C SER A 51 4.99 -30.26 -2.81
N SER A 52 4.25 -30.71 -1.80
CA SER A 52 4.67 -30.94 -0.43
C SER A 52 5.23 -32.34 -0.27
N THR A 53 6.38 -32.49 0.38
CA THR A 53 6.82 -33.75 0.99
C THR A 53 7.19 -33.47 2.44
N THR A 54 6.36 -33.99 3.34
CA THR A 54 6.60 -34.13 4.78
C THR A 54 7.47 -35.36 5.02
N ARG A 55 8.41 -35.27 5.97
CA ARG A 55 9.01 -36.45 6.59
C ARG A 55 9.32 -36.14 8.06
N GLU A 56 8.54 -36.77 8.93
CA GLU A 56 8.80 -36.93 10.36
C GLU A 56 10.04 -37.79 10.58
N GLN A 57 10.75 -37.56 11.68
CA GLN A 57 11.34 -38.63 12.49
C GLN A 57 11.68 -38.15 13.90
N GLN A 58 11.12 -38.84 14.88
CA GLN A 58 11.53 -38.86 16.28
C GLN A 58 12.66 -39.91 16.47
N GLY A 59 13.52 -39.68 17.47
CA GLY A 59 13.88 -40.73 18.44
C GLY A 59 15.10 -41.64 18.20
N SER A 60 16.18 -41.31 18.91
CA SER A 60 17.05 -42.18 19.75
C SER A 60 17.71 -43.46 19.21
N GLY A 61 19.04 -43.57 19.44
CA GLY A 61 19.73 -44.84 19.64
C GLY A 61 21.17 -44.90 19.11
N THR A 62 22.17 -44.72 19.97
CA THR A 62 23.53 -45.29 19.83
C THR A 62 23.48 -46.80 20.19
N PRO A 63 24.34 -47.71 19.65
CA PRO A 63 25.80 -47.69 19.91
C PRO A 63 26.76 -48.33 18.87
N SER A 64 28.05 -48.03 19.08
CA SER A 64 29.29 -48.84 18.91
C SER A 64 29.81 -49.36 17.56
N LEU A 65 31.08 -48.99 17.33
CA LEU A 65 32.20 -49.61 16.58
C LEU A 65 32.09 -51.10 16.21
N VAL A 66 32.41 -51.45 14.95
CA VAL A 66 33.43 -52.47 14.51
C VAL A 66 33.88 -52.18 13.06
N ASP A 67 35.17 -52.37 12.79
CA ASP A 67 35.88 -52.34 11.50
C ASP A 67 35.35 -53.30 10.40
N GLY A 68 35.62 -52.98 9.14
CA GLY A 68 35.51 -53.96 8.05
C GLY A 68 35.64 -53.40 6.63
N ARG A 69 36.85 -53.47 6.06
CA ARG A 69 37.11 -53.37 4.61
C ARG A 69 36.52 -54.59 3.88
N ALA A 70 35.76 -54.37 2.81
CA ALA A 70 35.75 -55.26 1.65
C ALA A 70 35.15 -54.57 0.41
N ALA A 71 35.77 -54.83 -0.73
CA ALA A 71 35.42 -54.33 -2.05
C ALA A 71 34.14 -54.97 -2.59
N SER A 72 33.36 -54.21 -3.36
CA SER A 72 32.33 -54.74 -4.26
C SER A 72 32.15 -53.82 -5.45
N THR A 73 32.17 -54.43 -6.63
CA THR A 73 32.11 -53.88 -7.98
C THR A 73 30.71 -53.33 -8.32
N ASP A 74 30.62 -52.04 -8.66
CA ASP A 74 29.39 -51.43 -9.17
C ASP A 74 29.46 -51.17 -10.68
N ALA A 75 28.47 -51.73 -11.36
CA ALA A 75 28.12 -51.48 -12.74
C ALA A 75 27.67 -50.01 -12.93
N THR A 76 28.08 -49.42 -14.04
CA THR A 76 27.78 -48.04 -14.41
C THR A 76 26.30 -47.88 -14.79
N PRO A 77 25.51 -47.02 -14.12
CA PRO A 77 24.17 -46.68 -14.58
C PRO A 77 24.28 -45.64 -15.70
N THR A 78 23.74 -45.96 -16.86
CA THR A 78 23.56 -45.02 -17.98
C THR A 78 22.73 -43.83 -17.55
N SER A 79 23.35 -42.65 -17.56
CA SER A 79 22.76 -41.35 -17.22
C SER A 79 21.48 -41.05 -18.03
N PRO A 80 20.40 -40.55 -17.39
CA PRO A 80 19.20 -40.13 -18.08
C PRO A 80 19.49 -38.90 -18.95
N THR A 81 19.29 -39.02 -20.27
CA THR A 81 19.49 -37.95 -21.24
C THR A 81 18.63 -36.74 -20.90
N CYS A 82 19.25 -35.63 -20.52
CA CYS A 82 18.58 -34.36 -20.20
C CYS A 82 17.87 -33.79 -21.45
N THR A 83 16.54 -33.82 -21.46
CA THR A 83 15.72 -33.19 -22.51
C THR A 83 15.40 -31.74 -22.17
N HIS A 84 15.58 -30.83 -23.13
CA HIS A 84 15.31 -29.39 -22.96
C HIS A 84 13.99 -28.98 -23.63
N THR A 85 13.16 -28.15 -22.99
CA THR A 85 11.83 -27.77 -23.50
C THR A 85 11.77 -26.28 -23.86
N CYS A 86 11.15 -25.92 -24.98
CA CYS A 86 10.90 -24.52 -25.35
C CYS A 86 9.73 -23.93 -24.56
N ASP A 87 9.98 -22.82 -23.89
CA ASP A 87 9.01 -22.00 -23.15
C ASP A 87 7.91 -21.36 -24.03
N LEU A 88 8.17 -21.15 -25.32
CA LEU A 88 7.20 -20.52 -26.23
C LEU A 88 6.23 -21.50 -26.88
N CYS A 89 6.60 -22.78 -27.05
CA CYS A 89 5.74 -23.76 -27.75
C CYS A 89 5.80 -25.20 -27.21
N SER A 90 6.48 -25.41 -26.08
CA SER A 90 6.58 -26.70 -25.37
C SER A 90 7.25 -27.86 -26.13
N ARG A 91 7.91 -27.61 -27.27
CA ARG A 91 8.69 -28.66 -27.97
C ARG A 91 9.94 -29.08 -27.17
N LYS A 92 10.18 -30.39 -27.09
CA LYS A 92 11.36 -31.00 -26.43
C LYS A 92 12.51 -31.21 -27.42
N PHE A 93 13.72 -30.99 -26.96
CA PHE A 93 14.96 -31.10 -27.74
C PHE A 93 15.96 -31.96 -27.00
N LYS A 94 16.68 -32.81 -27.74
CA LYS A 94 17.71 -33.72 -27.19
C LYS A 94 18.96 -32.97 -26.67
N ASN A 95 19.17 -31.73 -27.10
CA ASN A 95 20.29 -30.90 -26.65
C ASN A 95 19.92 -29.41 -26.65
N ARG A 96 20.69 -28.62 -25.90
CA ARG A 96 20.50 -27.17 -25.74
C ARG A 96 20.67 -26.40 -27.06
N GLN A 97 21.47 -26.91 -27.99
CA GLN A 97 21.68 -26.29 -29.31
C GLN A 97 20.41 -26.32 -30.16
N GLY A 98 19.67 -27.43 -30.16
CA GLY A 98 18.36 -27.54 -30.82
C GLY A 98 17.33 -26.57 -30.24
N LEU A 99 17.29 -26.43 -28.90
CA LEU A 99 16.43 -25.45 -28.23
C LEU A 99 16.80 -24.01 -28.62
N SER A 100 18.09 -23.68 -28.69
CA SER A 100 18.56 -22.33 -29.00
C SER A 100 18.22 -21.92 -30.45
N LEU A 101 18.47 -22.80 -31.42
CA LEU A 101 18.09 -22.60 -32.82
C LEU A 101 16.57 -22.42 -32.97
N HIS A 102 15.79 -23.22 -32.25
CA HIS A 102 14.34 -23.13 -32.26
C HIS A 102 13.82 -21.80 -31.66
N LYS A 103 14.39 -21.33 -30.53
CA LYS A 103 14.08 -20.00 -29.98
C LYS A 103 14.43 -18.86 -30.94
N HIS A 104 15.47 -19.03 -31.76
CA HIS A 104 15.82 -18.06 -32.79
C HIS A 104 14.78 -18.01 -33.92
N GLY A 105 14.18 -19.15 -34.28
CA GLY A 105 13.04 -19.21 -35.22
C GLY A 105 11.85 -18.36 -34.78
N HIS A 106 11.48 -18.43 -33.49
CA HIS A 106 10.43 -17.58 -32.92
C HIS A 106 10.73 -16.09 -33.02
N LYS A 107 11.99 -15.67 -32.78
CA LYS A 107 12.40 -14.27 -32.90
C LYS A 107 12.31 -13.72 -34.33
N LEU A 108 12.42 -14.58 -35.34
CA LEU A 108 12.35 -14.18 -36.74
C LEU A 108 10.92 -14.19 -37.30
N GLY A 109 9.90 -14.45 -36.47
CA GLY A 109 8.50 -14.49 -36.89
C GLY A 109 8.20 -15.61 -37.90
N LYS A 110 9.11 -16.57 -38.06
CA LYS A 110 8.93 -17.70 -38.96
C LYS A 110 8.42 -18.87 -38.13
N ALA A 111 7.15 -19.22 -38.32
CA ALA A 111 6.64 -20.53 -37.95
C ALA A 111 7.41 -21.58 -38.75
N THR A 112 8.52 -22.10 -38.21
CA THR A 112 9.28 -23.18 -38.84
C THR A 112 8.54 -24.49 -38.62
N ALA A 113 7.41 -24.66 -39.30
CA ALA A 113 6.86 -25.96 -39.62
C ALA A 113 7.65 -26.49 -40.83
N GLY A 114 8.50 -27.49 -40.62
CA GLY A 114 8.97 -28.36 -41.71
C GLY A 114 10.35 -28.09 -42.33
N LEU A 115 11.23 -27.25 -41.76
CA LEU A 115 12.61 -27.20 -42.26
C LEU A 115 13.46 -28.30 -41.62
N ASP A 116 13.76 -29.34 -42.42
CA ASP A 116 14.65 -30.45 -42.12
C ASP A 116 16.02 -29.95 -41.63
N LEU A 117 16.46 -30.46 -40.49
CA LEU A 117 17.74 -30.13 -39.87
C LEU A 117 18.91 -30.41 -40.83
N LYS A 118 18.79 -31.42 -41.70
CA LYS A 118 19.78 -31.72 -42.74
C LYS A 118 19.84 -30.64 -43.83
N ALA A 119 18.73 -29.98 -44.14
CA ALA A 119 18.70 -28.88 -45.11
C ALA A 119 19.42 -27.63 -44.56
N MET A 120 19.24 -27.30 -43.28
CA MET A 120 19.99 -26.19 -42.66
C MET A 120 21.48 -26.50 -42.54
N GLN A 121 21.85 -27.74 -42.22
CA GLN A 121 23.25 -28.14 -42.11
C GLN A 121 23.95 -28.14 -43.49
N LYS A 122 23.25 -28.52 -44.56
CA LYS A 122 23.72 -28.35 -45.95
C LYS A 122 23.89 -26.89 -46.35
N ILE A 123 23.00 -25.98 -45.94
CA ILE A 123 23.14 -24.53 -46.23
C ILE A 123 24.36 -23.95 -45.50
N TYR A 124 24.61 -24.38 -44.26
CA TYR A 124 25.76 -23.94 -43.48
C TYR A 124 27.09 -24.45 -44.06
N GLN A 125 27.16 -25.73 -44.45
CA GLN A 125 28.35 -26.31 -45.08
C GLN A 125 28.62 -25.74 -46.48
N LYS A 126 27.57 -25.46 -47.27
CA LYS A 126 27.70 -24.84 -48.60
C LYS A 126 28.29 -23.42 -48.53
N ARG A 127 27.97 -22.65 -47.48
CA ARG A 127 28.53 -21.30 -47.27
C ARG A 127 30.00 -21.30 -46.82
N HIS A 128 30.46 -22.37 -46.17
CA HIS A 128 31.85 -22.44 -45.66
C HIS A 128 32.82 -23.12 -46.63
N ASN A 129 32.34 -23.92 -47.59
CA ASN A 129 33.18 -24.64 -48.55
C ASN A 129 33.39 -23.93 -49.90
N GLU A 130 32.71 -22.81 -50.16
CA GLU A 130 32.95 -22.01 -51.37
C GLU A 130 34.16 -21.09 -51.17
N LYS A 131 35.38 -21.61 -51.43
CA LYS A 131 36.55 -20.75 -51.67
C LYS A 131 36.27 -19.86 -52.88
N PRO A 132 36.52 -18.54 -52.81
CA PRO A 132 36.23 -17.65 -53.92
C PRO A 132 37.13 -17.98 -55.10
N LYS A 133 36.54 -18.40 -56.23
CA LYS A 133 37.25 -18.49 -57.52
C LYS A 133 37.68 -17.06 -57.91
N THR A 134 38.93 -16.75 -57.62
CA THR A 134 39.57 -15.41 -57.71
C THR A 134 39.54 -14.78 -59.10
N LYS A 135 39.26 -15.54 -60.17
CA LYS A 135 39.06 -15.00 -61.53
C LYS A 135 37.63 -14.52 -61.83
N GLN A 136 36.60 -15.22 -61.35
CA GLN A 136 35.20 -14.83 -61.59
C GLN A 136 34.77 -13.65 -60.70
N VAL A 137 35.29 -13.56 -59.48
CA VAL A 137 35.07 -12.39 -58.59
C VAL A 137 35.66 -11.11 -59.20
N ARG A 138 36.78 -11.20 -59.92
CA ARG A 138 37.43 -10.05 -60.56
C ARG A 138 36.66 -9.55 -61.78
N GLN A 139 36.09 -10.45 -62.60
CA GLN A 139 35.20 -10.09 -63.71
C GLN A 139 33.83 -9.57 -63.23
N ALA A 140 33.24 -10.16 -62.18
CA ALA A 140 32.03 -9.64 -61.55
C ALA A 140 32.27 -8.27 -60.88
N TYR A 141 33.47 -8.01 -60.35
CA TYR A 141 33.85 -6.69 -59.83
C TYR A 141 33.96 -5.64 -60.95
N GLN A 142 34.51 -6.01 -62.11
CA GLN A 142 34.60 -5.11 -63.28
C GLN A 142 33.23 -4.84 -63.94
N GLN A 143 32.34 -5.83 -64.02
CA GLN A 143 30.98 -5.64 -64.52
C GLN A 143 30.09 -4.87 -63.51
N SER A 144 30.23 -5.13 -62.20
CA SER A 144 29.55 -4.34 -61.16
C SER A 144 30.11 -2.91 -61.05
N ALA A 145 31.38 -2.66 -61.39
CA ALA A 145 31.93 -1.30 -61.49
C ALA A 145 31.29 -0.50 -62.65
N ARG A 146 31.00 -1.15 -63.79
CA ARG A 146 30.27 -0.54 -64.92
C ARG A 146 28.78 -0.31 -64.59
N GLY A 147 28.13 -1.22 -63.86
CA GLY A 147 26.79 -1.01 -63.30
C GLY A 147 26.73 0.09 -62.23
N LYS A 148 27.78 0.22 -61.41
CA LYS A 148 27.94 1.30 -60.41
C LYS A 148 28.14 2.66 -61.07
N ALA A 149 28.67 2.76 -62.28
CA ALA A 149 28.77 4.04 -63.01
C ALA A 149 27.38 4.53 -63.48
N LYS A 150 26.52 3.64 -63.99
CA LYS A 150 25.12 3.97 -64.34
C LYS A 150 24.26 4.23 -63.09
N SER A 151 24.45 3.45 -62.02
CA SER A 151 23.82 3.67 -60.71
C SER A 151 24.31 4.95 -60.01
N LYS A 152 25.57 5.37 -60.20
CA LYS A 152 26.08 6.66 -59.69
C LYS A 152 25.38 7.85 -60.34
N LYS A 153 25.07 7.79 -61.65
CA LYS A 153 24.26 8.82 -62.32
C LYS A 153 22.80 8.86 -61.81
N ALA A 154 22.17 7.70 -61.59
CA ALA A 154 20.83 7.63 -61.00
C ALA A 154 20.80 8.05 -59.52
N LYS A 155 21.80 7.66 -58.71
CA LYS A 155 21.97 8.07 -57.31
C LYS A 155 22.37 9.55 -57.18
N ALA A 156 23.08 10.13 -58.13
CA ALA A 156 23.33 11.57 -58.16
C ALA A 156 22.03 12.35 -58.41
N LYS A 157 21.16 11.87 -59.30
CA LYS A 157 19.82 12.46 -59.55
C LYS A 157 18.85 12.26 -58.38
N TYR A 158 18.93 11.13 -57.67
CA TYR A 158 18.17 10.92 -56.43
C TYR A 158 18.73 11.77 -55.28
N ARG A 159 20.06 11.84 -55.11
CA ARG A 159 20.73 12.68 -54.09
C ARG A 159 20.43 14.16 -54.28
N SER A 160 20.32 14.68 -55.51
CA SER A 160 19.91 16.07 -55.74
C SER A 160 18.46 16.32 -55.30
N SER A 161 17.56 15.34 -55.48
CA SER A 161 16.17 15.42 -54.98
C SER A 161 16.06 15.29 -53.46
N GLU A 162 16.91 14.47 -52.83
CA GLU A 162 16.98 14.29 -51.37
C GLU A 162 17.67 15.48 -50.68
N HIS A 163 18.66 16.10 -51.33
CA HIS A 163 19.28 17.34 -50.87
C HIS A 163 18.27 18.49 -50.84
N GLY A 164 17.36 18.55 -51.84
CA GLY A 164 16.24 19.49 -51.82
C GLY A 164 15.33 19.29 -50.60
N LYS A 165 14.91 18.05 -50.32
CA LYS A 165 14.08 17.72 -49.16
C LYS A 165 14.78 17.96 -47.82
N HIS A 166 16.09 17.73 -47.74
CA HIS A 166 16.88 18.02 -46.53
C HIS A 166 17.00 19.53 -46.29
N LYS A 167 17.30 20.30 -47.35
CA LYS A 167 17.41 21.76 -47.29
C LYS A 167 16.08 22.40 -46.92
N GLU A 168 14.96 21.88 -47.43
CA GLU A 168 13.60 22.31 -47.04
C GLU A 168 13.26 21.98 -45.58
N LYS A 169 13.68 20.82 -45.09
CA LYS A 169 13.51 20.44 -43.67
C LYS A 169 14.35 21.32 -42.75
N GLU A 170 15.55 21.72 -43.17
CA GLU A 170 16.41 22.64 -42.41
C GLU A 170 15.87 24.07 -42.43
N THR A 171 15.41 24.59 -43.56
CA THR A 171 14.77 25.91 -43.62
C THR A 171 13.48 25.94 -42.80
N ARG A 172 12.66 24.87 -42.81
CA ARG A 172 11.48 24.76 -41.96
C ARG A 172 11.82 24.73 -40.47
N LYS A 173 12.90 24.04 -40.08
CA LYS A 173 13.41 24.08 -38.69
C LYS A 173 13.92 25.48 -38.32
N ALA A 174 14.69 26.13 -39.19
CA ALA A 174 15.18 27.49 -38.97
C ALA A 174 14.04 28.51 -38.84
N TYR A 175 13.00 28.38 -39.68
CA TYR A 175 11.79 29.19 -39.56
C TYR A 175 11.04 28.93 -38.25
N GLN A 176 10.91 27.67 -37.81
CA GLN A 176 10.31 27.36 -36.52
C GLN A 176 11.11 27.91 -35.34
N VAL A 177 12.44 27.85 -35.39
CA VAL A 177 13.32 28.40 -34.35
C VAL A 177 13.19 29.93 -34.30
N THR A 178 13.21 30.60 -35.45
CA THR A 178 13.08 32.07 -35.53
C THR A 178 11.68 32.54 -35.14
N ALA A 179 10.61 31.83 -35.55
CA ALA A 179 9.24 32.11 -35.11
C ALA A 179 9.08 31.93 -33.59
N ARG A 180 9.67 30.87 -33.02
CA ARG A 180 9.67 30.63 -31.57
C ARG A 180 10.47 31.71 -30.83
N ALA A 181 11.62 32.13 -31.36
CA ALA A 181 12.42 33.22 -30.80
C ALA A 181 11.66 34.56 -30.85
N LYS A 182 11.00 34.88 -31.97
CA LYS A 182 10.12 36.06 -32.09
C LYS A 182 8.96 36.01 -31.10
N ALA A 183 8.32 34.84 -30.92
CA ALA A 183 7.24 34.67 -29.94
C ALA A 183 7.73 34.86 -28.50
N VAL A 184 8.90 34.32 -28.15
CA VAL A 184 9.53 34.51 -26.83
C VAL A 184 9.90 35.98 -26.61
N ARG A 185 10.44 36.67 -27.64
CA ARG A 185 10.76 38.09 -27.57
C ARG A 185 9.51 38.94 -27.38
N LYS A 186 8.45 38.72 -28.17
CA LYS A 186 7.14 39.39 -28.00
C LYS A 186 6.51 39.11 -26.63
N ALA A 187 6.70 37.91 -26.08
CA ALA A 187 6.27 37.59 -24.70
C ALA A 187 7.13 38.29 -23.63
N ARG A 188 8.43 38.51 -23.89
CA ARG A 188 9.34 39.27 -23.03
C ARG A 188 9.06 40.77 -23.07
N GLU A 189 8.66 41.30 -24.23
CA GLU A 189 8.28 42.70 -24.47
C GLU A 189 6.92 43.06 -23.85
N ARG A 190 6.15 42.09 -23.34
CA ARG A 190 5.02 42.39 -22.45
C ARG A 190 5.52 43.24 -21.27
N THR A 191 4.95 44.42 -21.10
CA THR A 191 5.32 45.37 -20.04
C THR A 191 5.32 44.68 -18.67
N PRO A 192 6.23 45.07 -17.75
CA PRO A 192 6.23 44.56 -16.38
C PRO A 192 4.83 44.57 -15.73
N ALA A 193 4.03 45.60 -16.03
CA ALA A 193 2.62 45.71 -15.61
C ALA A 193 1.72 44.58 -16.16
N ALA A 194 1.84 44.23 -17.44
CA ALA A 194 1.08 43.13 -18.04
C ALA A 194 1.50 41.77 -17.44
N LYS A 195 2.80 41.57 -17.18
CA LYS A 195 3.31 40.37 -16.50
C LYS A 195 2.82 40.30 -15.05
N ALA A 196 2.84 41.40 -14.31
CA ALA A 196 2.32 41.49 -12.94
C ALA A 196 0.82 41.17 -12.89
N LYS A 197 0.01 41.75 -13.78
CA LYS A 197 -1.44 41.49 -13.86
C LYS A 197 -1.77 40.04 -14.20
N THR A 198 -1.03 39.44 -15.14
CA THR A 198 -1.19 38.01 -15.49
C THR A 198 -0.73 37.11 -14.34
N GLY A 199 0.34 37.50 -13.65
CA GLY A 199 0.86 36.82 -12.45
C GLY A 199 -0.18 36.80 -11.33
N ALA A 200 -0.76 37.96 -10.99
CA ALA A 200 -1.78 38.07 -9.94
C ALA A 200 -3.02 37.22 -10.24
N LYS A 201 -3.54 37.26 -11.48
CA LYS A 201 -4.66 36.40 -11.90
C LYS A 201 -4.33 34.92 -11.79
N ASN A 202 -3.13 34.51 -12.20
CA ASN A 202 -2.68 33.12 -12.08
C ASN A 202 -2.50 32.70 -10.62
N VAL A 203 -2.03 33.58 -9.75
CA VAL A 203 -1.91 33.33 -8.30
C VAL A 203 -3.30 33.16 -7.69
N ALA A 204 -4.23 34.07 -7.97
CA ALA A 204 -5.62 33.97 -7.49
C ALA A 204 -6.32 32.69 -8.01
N TYR A 205 -6.15 32.36 -9.29
CA TYR A 205 -6.68 31.12 -9.86
C TYR A 205 -6.08 29.88 -9.18
N ARG A 206 -4.76 29.82 -8.99
CA ARG A 206 -4.10 28.69 -8.28
C ARG A 206 -4.49 28.59 -6.80
N ALA A 207 -4.89 29.70 -6.19
CA ALA A 207 -5.42 29.70 -4.83
C ALA A 207 -6.89 29.24 -4.77
N SER A 208 -7.63 29.30 -5.87
CA SER A 208 -8.98 28.73 -5.97
C SER A 208 -8.95 27.20 -5.98
N ARG A 209 -9.99 26.56 -5.45
CA ARG A 209 -10.18 25.10 -5.50
C ARG A 209 -10.06 24.55 -6.93
N GLN A 210 -10.70 25.22 -7.89
CA GLN A 210 -10.64 24.87 -9.31
C GLN A 210 -9.21 24.85 -9.85
N GLY A 211 -8.46 25.92 -9.60
CA GLY A 211 -7.08 26.01 -10.07
C GLY A 211 -6.15 25.04 -9.36
N PHE A 212 -6.37 24.78 -8.07
CA PHE A 212 -5.64 23.76 -7.33
C PHE A 212 -5.83 22.37 -7.96
N LEU A 213 -7.09 21.93 -8.15
CA LEU A 213 -7.41 20.62 -8.74
C LEU A 213 -6.90 20.50 -10.18
N THR A 214 -6.97 21.58 -10.96
CA THR A 214 -6.40 21.63 -12.32
C THR A 214 -4.88 21.42 -12.29
N VAL A 215 -4.17 22.10 -11.40
CA VAL A 215 -2.71 21.93 -11.25
C VAL A 215 -2.39 20.51 -10.79
N MET A 216 -3.14 19.97 -9.83
CA MET A 216 -2.99 18.61 -9.33
C MET A 216 -3.17 17.56 -10.43
N MET A 217 -4.19 17.68 -11.28
CA MET A 217 -4.37 16.81 -12.45
C MET A 217 -3.16 16.89 -13.40
N LEU A 218 -2.70 18.09 -13.74
CA LEU A 218 -1.58 18.29 -14.67
C LEU A 218 -0.27 17.69 -14.14
N THR A 219 0.03 17.88 -12.86
CA THR A 219 1.24 17.32 -12.24
C THR A 219 1.16 15.80 -12.16
N THR A 220 -0.03 15.26 -11.88
CA THR A 220 -0.29 13.81 -11.84
C THR A 220 -0.12 13.19 -13.23
N LYS A 221 -0.68 13.81 -14.28
CA LYS A 221 -0.51 13.40 -15.68
C LYS A 221 0.96 13.37 -16.10
N ALA A 222 1.71 14.41 -15.72
CA ALA A 222 3.14 14.48 -16.01
C ALA A 222 3.93 13.39 -15.26
N SER A 223 3.56 13.08 -14.02
CA SER A 223 4.14 12.00 -13.23
C SER A 223 3.86 10.63 -13.86
N ALA A 224 2.61 10.36 -14.23
CA ALA A 224 2.18 9.13 -14.89
C ALA A 224 2.96 8.90 -16.20
N LYS A 225 3.03 9.93 -17.06
CA LYS A 225 3.79 9.88 -18.32
C LYS A 225 5.26 9.56 -18.09
N ARG A 226 5.90 10.18 -17.09
CA ARG A 226 7.32 9.96 -16.77
C ARG A 226 7.60 8.52 -16.32
N ARG A 227 6.63 7.90 -15.64
CA ARG A 227 6.72 6.54 -15.11
C ARG A 227 6.17 5.48 -16.09
N GLY A 228 5.61 5.88 -17.24
CA GLY A 228 5.00 4.97 -18.20
C GLY A 228 3.72 4.31 -17.67
N LEU A 229 2.97 5.01 -16.82
CA LEU A 229 1.74 4.51 -16.20
C LEU A 229 0.50 4.92 -17.00
N ALA A 230 -0.54 4.08 -16.96
CA ALA A 230 -1.86 4.44 -17.46
C ALA A 230 -2.38 5.70 -16.76
N PHE A 231 -3.09 6.54 -17.50
CA PHE A 231 -3.66 7.78 -17.01
C PHE A 231 -5.00 8.05 -17.70
N ASP A 232 -6.07 7.96 -16.93
CA ASP A 232 -7.46 8.19 -17.35
C ASP A 232 -8.18 9.07 -16.32
N LEU A 233 -7.53 10.16 -15.90
CA LEU A 233 -8.14 11.16 -15.04
C LEU A 233 -8.36 12.45 -15.83
N ASP A 234 -9.52 13.05 -15.66
CA ASP A 234 -9.83 14.39 -16.15
C ASP A 234 -10.01 15.35 -14.97
N HIS A 235 -10.28 16.60 -15.28
CA HIS A 235 -10.49 17.62 -14.26
C HIS A 235 -11.75 17.36 -13.42
N ASP A 236 -12.82 16.88 -14.06
CA ASP A 236 -14.13 16.70 -13.43
C ASP A 236 -14.13 15.52 -12.48
N PHE A 237 -13.35 14.46 -12.78
CA PHE A 237 -13.08 13.36 -11.88
C PHE A 237 -12.61 13.85 -10.50
N PHE A 238 -11.70 14.82 -10.44
CA PHE A 238 -11.20 15.29 -9.15
C PHE A 238 -12.24 16.03 -8.32
N HIS A 239 -13.15 16.77 -8.96
CA HIS A 239 -14.28 17.39 -8.27
C HIS A 239 -15.28 16.34 -7.80
N GLN A 240 -15.64 15.40 -8.67
CA GLN A 240 -16.55 14.31 -8.34
C GLN A 240 -16.00 13.43 -7.21
N GLN A 241 -14.71 13.11 -7.24
CA GLN A 241 -14.06 12.32 -6.21
C GLN A 241 -13.98 13.06 -4.88
N ALA A 242 -13.66 14.36 -4.90
CA ALA A 242 -13.67 15.19 -3.69
C ALA A 242 -15.09 15.26 -3.08
N TYR A 243 -16.10 15.51 -3.92
CA TYR A 243 -17.51 15.53 -3.51
C TYR A 243 -17.96 14.17 -2.95
N LYS A 244 -17.66 13.06 -3.65
CA LYS A 244 -17.97 11.69 -3.22
C LYS A 244 -17.35 11.35 -1.87
N GLN A 245 -16.16 11.88 -1.58
CA GLN A 245 -15.48 11.70 -0.29
C GLN A 245 -15.89 12.73 0.78
N GLY A 246 -16.79 13.66 0.47
CA GLY A 246 -17.17 14.74 1.38
C GLY A 246 -16.01 15.69 1.73
N ASP A 247 -15.05 15.87 0.82
CA ASP A 247 -13.79 16.59 1.05
C ASP A 247 -12.91 16.01 2.17
N LEU A 248 -13.15 14.76 2.55
CA LEU A 248 -12.39 14.05 3.58
C LEU A 248 -11.29 13.17 2.97
N CYS A 249 -10.18 13.04 3.69
CA CYS A 249 -9.11 12.13 3.38
C CYS A 249 -9.61 10.69 3.35
N TYR A 250 -9.24 9.91 2.34
CA TYR A 250 -9.67 8.52 2.20
C TYR A 250 -9.35 7.65 3.44
N TYR A 251 -8.14 7.78 3.99
CA TYR A 251 -7.69 7.01 5.16
C TYR A 251 -8.17 7.61 6.48
N SER A 252 -7.75 8.85 6.77
CA SER A 252 -7.94 9.45 8.10
C SER A 252 -9.28 10.10 8.32
N LYS A 253 -10.07 10.29 7.26
CA LYS A 253 -11.30 11.10 7.26
C LYS A 253 -11.11 12.53 7.79
N LEU A 254 -9.88 13.02 7.81
CA LEU A 254 -9.61 14.43 8.12
C LEU A 254 -10.04 15.31 6.95
N PRO A 255 -10.56 16.53 7.20
CA PRO A 255 -10.83 17.50 6.15
C PRO A 255 -9.57 17.81 5.35
N MET A 256 -9.62 17.64 4.04
CA MET A 256 -8.51 17.98 3.15
C MET A 256 -8.54 19.46 2.79
N ALA A 257 -7.35 20.05 2.64
CA ALA A 257 -7.19 21.40 2.15
C ALA A 257 -6.89 21.42 0.64
N PHE A 258 -7.69 22.14 -0.13
CA PHE A 258 -7.47 22.37 -1.57
C PHE A 258 -6.64 23.61 -1.83
N LYS A 259 -5.56 23.77 -1.07
CA LYS A 259 -4.63 24.88 -1.13
C LYS A 259 -3.20 24.34 -1.11
N SER A 260 -2.32 24.95 -1.89
CA SER A 260 -0.90 24.55 -1.87
C SER A 260 -0.24 24.96 -0.55
N LEU A 261 0.65 24.10 -0.03
CA LEU A 261 1.44 24.36 1.19
C LEU A 261 0.59 24.58 2.45
N SER A 262 -0.60 23.98 2.50
CA SER A 262 -1.39 23.88 3.73
C SER A 262 -1.21 22.52 4.38
N ASP A 263 -1.45 22.45 5.70
CA ASP A 263 -1.66 21.17 6.35
C ASP A 263 -2.83 20.44 5.70
N TRP A 264 -2.72 19.12 5.62
CA TRP A 264 -3.75 18.26 5.06
C TRP A 264 -4.04 18.56 3.58
N GLN A 265 -3.04 19.08 2.85
CA GLN A 265 -3.18 19.38 1.43
C GLN A 265 -3.68 18.13 0.67
N SER A 266 -4.73 18.28 -0.12
CA SER A 266 -5.26 17.16 -0.92
C SER A 266 -4.24 16.68 -1.95
N SER A 267 -4.15 15.36 -2.12
CA SER A 267 -3.27 14.71 -3.09
C SER A 267 -3.93 13.45 -3.66
N PRO A 268 -3.69 13.10 -4.93
CA PRO A 268 -4.14 11.82 -5.47
C PRO A 268 -3.23 10.69 -5.01
N GLU A 269 -3.85 9.65 -4.47
CA GLU A 269 -3.22 8.37 -4.12
C GLU A 269 -3.81 7.27 -5.00
N ARG A 270 -2.97 6.30 -5.37
CA ARG A 270 -3.43 5.11 -6.11
C ARG A 270 -3.75 4.03 -5.11
N VAL A 271 -4.89 3.35 -5.23
CA VAL A 271 -5.19 2.23 -4.32
C VAL A 271 -4.25 1.06 -4.63
N ASP A 272 -4.11 0.71 -5.90
CA ASP A 272 -3.11 -0.23 -6.42
C ASP A 272 -2.02 0.51 -7.23
N PRO A 273 -0.74 0.51 -6.80
CA PRO A 273 0.36 1.12 -7.55
C PRO A 273 0.54 0.60 -8.97
N ALA A 274 0.10 -0.64 -9.26
CA ALA A 274 0.32 -1.33 -10.53
C ALA A 274 -0.65 -0.87 -11.63
N LEU A 275 -1.86 -0.42 -11.29
CA LEU A 275 -2.91 -0.06 -12.26
C LEU A 275 -2.77 1.36 -12.85
N GLY A 276 -1.85 2.18 -12.32
CA GLY A 276 -1.67 3.56 -12.77
C GLY A 276 -2.71 4.52 -12.18
N TYR A 277 -3.03 5.59 -12.90
CA TYR A 277 -3.99 6.62 -12.48
C TYR A 277 -5.28 6.52 -13.28
N THR A 278 -6.15 5.57 -12.91
CA THR A 278 -7.47 5.35 -13.53
C THR A 278 -8.58 5.77 -12.55
N LYS A 279 -9.78 6.06 -13.06
CA LYS A 279 -10.91 6.57 -12.24
C LYS A 279 -11.26 5.63 -11.09
N ASP A 280 -11.15 4.31 -11.30
CA ASP A 280 -11.47 3.30 -10.28
C ASP A 280 -10.33 3.02 -9.29
N ASN A 281 -9.12 3.51 -9.57
CA ASN A 281 -7.92 3.21 -8.79
C ASN A 281 -7.37 4.43 -8.03
N VAL A 282 -8.03 5.58 -8.10
CA VAL A 282 -7.51 6.82 -7.49
C VAL A 282 -8.48 7.35 -6.45
N VAL A 283 -7.92 7.65 -5.28
CA VAL A 283 -8.61 8.30 -4.16
C VAL A 283 -7.88 9.58 -3.79
N LEU A 284 -8.56 10.48 -3.08
CA LEU A 284 -7.94 11.68 -2.54
C LEU A 284 -7.54 11.46 -1.08
N VAL A 285 -6.30 11.81 -0.75
CA VAL A 285 -5.72 11.70 0.60
C VAL A 285 -5.10 13.03 1.01
N CYS A 286 -4.88 13.22 2.31
CA CYS A 286 -3.93 14.25 2.75
C CYS A 286 -2.52 13.91 2.28
N LEU A 287 -1.78 14.91 1.80
CA LEU A 287 -0.43 14.78 1.27
C LEU A 287 0.55 14.13 2.26
N GLU A 288 0.31 14.28 3.56
CA GLU A 288 1.05 13.63 4.64
C GLU A 288 1.05 12.10 4.53
N PHE A 289 -0.01 11.52 3.95
CA PHE A 289 -0.15 10.09 3.68
C PHE A 289 0.26 9.69 2.26
N ASN A 290 0.67 10.63 1.40
CA ASN A 290 1.20 10.32 0.07
C ASN A 290 2.73 10.49 0.06
N ASN A 291 3.41 9.58 0.73
CA ASN A 291 4.86 9.60 0.87
C ASN A 291 5.53 8.46 0.07
N ALA A 292 6.82 8.21 0.33
CA ALA A 292 7.58 7.22 -0.44
C ALA A 292 7.04 5.79 -0.28
N LYS A 293 6.36 5.53 0.83
CA LYS A 293 5.67 4.29 1.13
C LYS A 293 4.17 4.54 1.03
N GLN A 294 3.48 3.67 0.29
CA GLN A 294 2.04 3.76 0.18
C GLN A 294 1.36 3.27 1.46
N TRP A 295 0.31 3.97 1.86
CA TRP A 295 -0.57 3.53 2.95
C TRP A 295 -1.60 2.53 2.46
N THR A 296 -1.89 1.54 3.30
CA THR A 296 -3.10 0.72 3.20
C THR A 296 -4.02 1.06 4.37
N PHE A 297 -5.29 0.67 4.28
CA PHE A 297 -6.25 0.92 5.35
C PHE A 297 -5.86 0.18 6.63
N GLU A 298 -5.40 -1.07 6.51
CA GLU A 298 -4.94 -1.89 7.62
C GLU A 298 -3.70 -1.29 8.28
N MET A 299 -2.77 -0.77 7.48
CA MET A 299 -1.59 -0.09 8.00
C MET A 299 -1.97 1.19 8.75
N PHE A 300 -2.95 1.94 8.23
CA PHE A 300 -3.46 3.14 8.89
C PHE A 300 -4.14 2.80 10.23
N GLN A 301 -5.07 1.83 10.24
CA GLN A 301 -5.76 1.39 11.46
C GLN A 301 -4.78 0.89 12.52
N ARG A 302 -3.85 0.02 12.14
CA ARG A 302 -2.81 -0.48 13.06
C ARG A 302 -1.94 0.63 13.66
N THR A 303 -1.74 1.72 12.92
CA THR A 303 -0.87 2.83 13.35
C THR A 303 -1.60 3.91 14.14
N PHE A 304 -2.88 4.17 13.88
CA PHE A 304 -3.59 5.28 14.51
C PHE A 304 -4.76 4.85 15.42
N VAL A 305 -5.26 3.63 15.29
CA VAL A 305 -6.43 3.14 16.05
C VAL A 305 -6.00 2.07 17.05
N GLU A 306 -5.23 1.07 16.62
CA GLU A 306 -4.83 -0.04 17.47
C GLU A 306 -3.77 0.37 18.50
N ALA A 307 -3.87 -0.17 19.72
CA ALA A 307 -2.86 -0.01 20.75
C ALA A 307 -1.58 -0.79 20.37
N HIS A 308 -0.43 -0.14 20.49
CA HIS A 308 0.83 -0.73 20.03
C HIS A 308 1.43 -1.71 21.05
N HIS A 309 1.98 -2.80 20.52
CA HIS A 309 2.76 -3.75 21.31
C HIS A 309 4.09 -3.13 21.75
N LEU A 310 4.39 -3.27 23.04
CA LEU A 310 5.71 -3.00 23.57
C LEU A 310 6.69 -4.07 23.06
N LEU A 311 7.86 -3.65 22.58
CA LEU A 311 8.95 -4.59 22.32
C LEU A 311 9.53 -5.09 23.65
N ASN A 312 9.95 -6.36 23.68
CA ASN A 312 10.72 -6.87 24.81
C ASN A 312 12.09 -6.15 24.85
N SER A 313 12.50 -5.65 26.01
CA SER A 313 13.79 -4.97 26.20
C SER A 313 15.00 -5.85 25.79
N ASN A 314 14.87 -7.17 25.89
CA ASN A 314 15.89 -8.12 25.44
C ASN A 314 16.05 -8.12 23.91
N ASP A 315 14.94 -8.00 23.16
CA ASP A 315 14.98 -7.96 21.68
C ASP A 315 15.66 -6.69 21.19
N VAL A 316 15.35 -5.55 21.82
CA VAL A 316 15.97 -4.25 21.50
C VAL A 316 17.48 -4.31 21.72
N SER A 317 17.91 -4.84 22.85
CA SER A 317 19.33 -4.97 23.20
C SER A 317 20.05 -5.93 22.24
N SER A 318 19.46 -7.08 21.94
CA SER A 318 20.00 -8.05 20.97
C SER A 318 20.18 -7.44 19.57
N ILE A 319 19.19 -6.68 19.10
CA ILE A 319 19.29 -5.95 17.83
C ILE A 319 20.40 -4.90 17.89
N ALA A 320 20.49 -4.11 18.96
CA ALA A 320 21.54 -3.10 19.11
C ALA A 320 22.94 -3.73 19.13
N THR A 321 23.12 -4.84 19.85
CA THR A 321 24.35 -5.63 19.80
C THR A 321 24.64 -6.07 18.36
N SER A 322 23.64 -6.59 17.62
CA SER A 322 23.82 -6.98 16.22
C SER A 322 24.21 -5.81 15.31
N ILE A 323 23.76 -4.58 15.58
CA ILE A 323 24.16 -3.39 14.83
C ILE A 323 25.66 -3.12 15.05
N LEU A 324 26.13 -3.20 16.30
CA LEU A 324 27.51 -2.86 16.68
C LEU A 324 28.52 -3.96 16.35
N THR A 325 28.17 -5.22 16.59
CA THR A 325 29.07 -6.38 16.46
C THR A 325 29.03 -7.02 15.08
N ALA A 326 27.99 -6.78 14.26
CA ALA A 326 27.95 -7.35 12.92
C ALA A 326 29.21 -6.94 12.15
N PRO A 327 29.91 -7.90 11.53
CA PRO A 327 31.16 -7.63 10.84
C PRO A 327 30.94 -6.51 9.83
N VAL A 328 31.84 -5.53 9.83
CA VAL A 328 31.86 -4.47 8.82
C VAL A 328 32.14 -5.16 7.49
N MET A 329 31.08 -5.45 6.73
CA MET A 329 31.13 -6.15 5.44
C MET A 329 31.78 -5.30 4.30
N GLY A 330 32.68 -4.38 4.63
CA GLY A 330 33.43 -3.49 3.74
C GLY A 330 34.11 -2.37 4.53
N ARG A 331 35.42 -2.40 4.78
CA ARG A 331 36.49 -2.76 3.85
C ARG A 331 37.31 -3.91 4.41
N PRO A 332 37.26 -5.09 3.81
CA PRO A 332 38.29 -6.04 4.13
C PRO A 332 39.62 -5.48 3.59
N GLY A 333 40.58 -5.33 4.50
CA GLY A 333 41.99 -5.49 4.19
C GLY A 333 42.32 -6.93 3.77
N ILE A 334 41.32 -7.81 3.59
CA ILE A 334 41.43 -8.93 2.64
C ILE A 334 41.80 -8.25 1.33
N LEU A 335 43.09 -8.40 0.98
CA LEU A 335 43.64 -8.25 -0.36
C LEU A 335 42.50 -8.38 -1.34
N ARG A 336 42.34 -7.43 -2.28
CA ARG A 336 41.44 -7.59 -3.43
C ARG A 336 41.82 -8.89 -4.12
N GLN A 337 41.36 -10.03 -3.60
CA GLN A 337 41.51 -11.33 -4.18
C GLN A 337 40.83 -11.12 -5.50
N ARG A 338 41.66 -11.15 -6.54
CA ARG A 338 41.27 -10.85 -7.89
C ARG A 338 40.08 -11.76 -8.16
N MET A 339 38.89 -11.17 -8.23
CA MET A 339 37.67 -11.92 -8.48
C MET A 339 37.93 -12.80 -9.70
N GLU A 340 37.66 -14.10 -9.60
CA GLU A 340 37.73 -15.00 -10.74
C GLU A 340 36.83 -14.43 -11.85
N ARG A 341 37.37 -14.39 -13.07
CA ARG A 341 36.68 -13.85 -14.25
C ARG A 341 36.57 -14.97 -15.27
N ARG A 342 35.43 -15.05 -15.93
CA ARG A 342 35.24 -15.93 -17.08
C ARG A 342 34.35 -15.24 -18.12
N MET A 343 34.56 -15.58 -19.38
CA MET A 343 33.67 -15.16 -20.46
C MET A 343 32.60 -16.24 -20.66
N ILE A 344 31.32 -15.87 -20.55
CA ILE A 344 30.19 -16.72 -20.94
C ILE A 344 29.35 -15.92 -21.92
N ASP A 345 29.18 -16.45 -23.12
CA ASP A 345 28.39 -15.82 -24.19
C ASP A 345 28.81 -14.36 -24.46
N ASP A 346 30.12 -14.10 -24.57
CA ASP A 346 30.73 -12.78 -24.75
C ASP A 346 30.46 -11.75 -23.63
N VAL A 347 29.94 -12.21 -22.48
CA VAL A 347 29.74 -11.39 -21.29
C VAL A 347 30.78 -11.78 -20.23
N GLU A 348 31.55 -10.79 -19.76
CA GLU A 348 32.44 -10.96 -18.61
C GLU A 348 31.60 -11.23 -17.36
N GLN A 349 31.74 -12.42 -16.79
CA GLN A 349 31.20 -12.76 -15.48
C GLN A 349 32.31 -12.78 -14.44
N LYS A 350 31.99 -12.33 -13.23
CA LYS A 350 32.86 -12.30 -12.06
C LYS A 350 32.29 -13.22 -10.99
N ARG A 351 33.13 -13.99 -10.32
CA ARG A 351 32.72 -14.80 -9.17
C ARG A 351 32.71 -13.95 -7.92
N CYS A 352 31.63 -14.03 -7.15
CA CYS A 352 31.50 -13.24 -5.93
C CYS A 352 32.32 -13.84 -4.80
N ASN A 353 33.25 -13.08 -4.21
CA ASN A 353 34.05 -13.59 -3.08
C ASN A 353 33.20 -13.93 -1.84
N SER A 354 31.96 -13.44 -1.74
CA SER A 354 31.10 -13.66 -0.58
C SER A 354 30.13 -14.84 -0.75
N CYS A 355 29.46 -14.98 -1.88
CA CYS A 355 28.51 -16.08 -2.13
C CYS A 355 28.97 -17.08 -3.20
N GLN A 356 30.15 -16.88 -3.79
CA GLN A 356 30.75 -17.72 -4.82
C GLN A 356 29.95 -17.84 -6.14
N GLU A 357 28.87 -17.09 -6.29
CA GLU A 357 28.05 -17.02 -7.51
C GLU A 357 28.64 -16.12 -8.58
N TRP A 358 28.37 -16.46 -9.85
CA TRP A 358 28.81 -15.69 -11.01
C TRP A 358 27.81 -14.60 -11.38
N PHE A 359 28.30 -13.38 -11.63
CA PHE A 359 27.46 -12.24 -12.01
C PHE A 359 28.17 -11.35 -13.05
N SER A 360 27.40 -10.70 -13.92
CA SER A 360 27.92 -9.81 -14.97
C SER A 360 27.97 -8.32 -14.56
N SER A 361 27.38 -7.95 -13.43
CA SER A 361 27.40 -6.58 -12.92
C SER A 361 28.74 -6.20 -12.28
N ARG A 362 28.88 -4.93 -11.88
CA ARG A 362 30.05 -4.46 -11.12
C ARG A 362 30.18 -5.14 -9.75
N GLU A 363 29.05 -5.53 -9.16
CA GLU A 363 28.94 -6.16 -7.84
C GLU A 363 27.87 -7.24 -7.85
N CYS A 364 28.00 -8.26 -6.99
CA CYS A 364 27.02 -9.34 -6.87
C CYS A 364 25.71 -8.83 -6.27
N ARG A 365 24.62 -8.88 -7.04
CA ARG A 365 23.30 -8.39 -6.59
C ARG A 365 22.75 -9.16 -5.39
N LEU A 366 23.03 -10.46 -5.29
CA LEU A 366 22.59 -11.27 -4.15
C LEU A 366 23.29 -10.82 -2.87
N CYS A 367 24.61 -10.64 -2.90
CA CYS A 367 25.35 -10.13 -1.74
C CYS A 367 25.01 -8.67 -1.42
N ILE A 368 24.76 -7.82 -2.42
CA ILE A 368 24.29 -6.45 -2.17
C ILE A 368 22.94 -6.49 -1.44
N ARG A 369 21.98 -7.28 -1.91
CA ARG A 369 20.67 -7.43 -1.26
C ARG A 369 20.82 -8.00 0.14
N ALA A 370 21.55 -9.10 0.30
CA ALA A 370 21.80 -9.71 1.61
C ALA A 370 22.46 -8.73 2.59
N ARG A 371 23.43 -7.92 2.11
CA ARG A 371 24.04 -6.87 2.92
C ARG A 371 23.04 -5.78 3.27
N GLN A 372 22.19 -5.34 2.36
CA GLN A 372 21.19 -4.29 2.62
C GLN A 372 20.14 -4.68 3.67
N VAL A 373 19.99 -5.97 3.97
CA VAL A 373 19.02 -6.48 4.93
C VAL A 373 19.56 -6.45 6.37
N THR A 374 20.88 -6.36 6.59
CA THR A 374 21.40 -6.37 7.97
C THR A 374 21.13 -5.05 8.70
N PRO A 375 20.84 -5.08 10.02
CA PRO A 375 20.62 -3.88 10.82
C PRO A 375 21.75 -2.84 10.68
N ARG A 376 23.00 -3.29 10.81
CA ARG A 376 24.19 -2.44 10.64
C ARG A 376 24.24 -1.77 9.27
N ALA A 377 24.02 -2.52 8.19
CA ALA A 377 24.10 -1.96 6.84
C ALA A 377 22.99 -0.96 6.56
N LYS A 378 21.78 -1.21 7.07
CA LYS A 378 20.67 -0.25 7.00
C LYS A 378 21.01 1.04 7.76
N MET A 379 21.51 0.95 8.99
CA MET A 379 21.97 2.12 9.76
C MET A 379 23.08 2.90 9.02
N MET A 380 24.08 2.19 8.48
CA MET A 380 25.14 2.82 7.67
C MET A 380 24.60 3.49 6.40
N THR A 381 23.56 2.94 5.80
CA THR A 381 22.88 3.56 4.65
C THR A 381 22.22 4.88 5.05
N LEU A 382 21.63 4.95 6.24
CA LEU A 382 21.05 6.19 6.78
C LEU A 382 22.12 7.23 7.10
N VAL A 383 23.25 6.86 7.73
CA VAL A 383 24.38 7.77 7.96
C VAL A 383 24.89 8.39 6.65
N ARG A 384 25.04 7.57 5.59
CA ARG A 384 25.44 8.08 4.26
C ARG A 384 24.39 8.98 3.64
N GLY A 385 23.11 8.61 3.75
CA GLY A 385 21.98 9.39 3.24
C GLY A 385 21.87 10.76 3.89
N THR A 386 22.01 10.83 5.22
CA THR A 386 21.98 12.09 5.97
C THR A 386 23.19 12.97 5.65
N ARG A 387 24.39 12.39 5.49
CA ARG A 387 25.60 13.13 5.08
C ARG A 387 25.43 13.78 3.70
N ASN A 388 24.98 13.00 2.71
CA ASN A 388 24.74 13.52 1.37
C ASN A 388 23.67 14.64 1.38
N SER A 389 22.63 14.47 2.20
CA SER A 389 21.58 15.48 2.36
C SER A 389 22.11 16.77 2.99
N ALA A 390 23.01 16.67 3.98
CA ALA A 390 23.66 17.82 4.61
C ALA A 390 24.53 18.59 3.59
N VAL A 391 25.34 17.89 2.79
CA VAL A 391 26.13 18.50 1.70
C VAL A 391 25.24 19.22 0.70
N LEU A 392 24.14 18.59 0.26
CA LEU A 392 23.17 19.23 -0.65
C LEU A 392 22.52 20.47 -0.03
N ARG A 393 22.34 20.51 1.29
CA ARG A 393 21.82 21.69 2.01
C ARG A 393 22.85 22.81 2.04
N GLY A 394 24.13 22.49 2.31
CA GLY A 394 25.24 23.44 2.26
C GLY A 394 25.39 24.07 0.88
N ASN A 395 25.34 23.25 -0.19
CA ASN A 395 25.38 23.73 -1.57
C ASN A 395 24.19 24.64 -1.95
N ARG A 396 23.11 24.63 -1.17
CA ARG A 396 21.94 25.53 -1.32
C ARG A 396 22.01 26.74 -0.39
N GLY A 397 23.15 27.01 0.24
CA GLY A 397 23.35 28.15 1.14
C GLY A 397 22.70 27.99 2.52
N ARG A 398 22.32 26.78 2.93
CA ARG A 398 21.76 26.51 4.26
C ARG A 398 22.86 25.96 5.18
N SER A 399 23.73 26.84 5.66
CA SER A 399 24.90 26.49 6.50
C SER A 399 24.53 25.67 7.74
N ASP A 400 23.53 26.10 8.51
CA ASP A 400 23.15 25.44 9.76
C ASP A 400 22.55 24.04 9.49
N ALA A 401 21.79 23.92 8.41
CA ALA A 401 21.23 22.66 7.95
C ALA A 401 22.27 21.74 7.28
N ALA A 402 23.48 22.24 7.01
CA ALA A 402 24.59 21.49 6.41
C ALA A 402 25.47 20.78 7.45
N VAL A 403 25.29 21.07 8.74
CA VAL A 403 25.99 20.38 9.82
C VAL A 403 25.60 18.89 9.82
N HIS A 404 26.59 18.01 9.91
CA HIS A 404 26.41 16.56 10.00
C HIS A 404 27.33 15.99 11.06
N ALA A 405 26.74 15.47 12.15
CA ALA A 405 27.43 14.86 13.28
C ALA A 405 26.83 13.49 13.65
N LEU A 406 26.06 12.88 12.74
CA LEU A 406 25.54 11.53 12.92
C LEU A 406 26.55 10.49 12.42
N ASP A 407 26.93 9.59 13.29
CA ASP A 407 27.67 8.37 13.00
C ASP A 407 26.83 7.13 13.32
N LEU A 408 27.43 5.94 13.20
CA LEU A 408 26.73 4.68 13.50
C LEU A 408 26.34 4.58 14.97
N ASP A 409 27.21 5.04 15.86
CA ASP A 409 27.00 4.97 17.30
C ASP A 409 25.86 5.92 17.70
N ALA A 410 25.82 7.13 17.17
CA ALA A 410 24.70 8.07 17.33
C ALA A 410 23.35 7.47 16.93
N LEU A 411 23.28 6.75 15.79
CA LEU A 411 22.04 6.09 15.38
C LEU A 411 21.68 4.92 16.30
N THR A 412 22.68 4.20 16.81
CA THR A 412 22.48 3.08 17.73
C THR A 412 22.00 3.58 19.10
N ASP A 413 22.62 4.64 19.62
CA ASP A 413 22.21 5.33 20.84
C ASP A 413 20.76 5.82 20.73
N MET A 414 20.38 6.43 19.59
CA MET A 414 18.99 6.83 19.34
C MET A 414 18.04 5.63 19.30
N TYR A 415 18.43 4.53 18.65
CA TYR A 415 17.61 3.31 18.61
C TYR A 415 17.37 2.74 20.01
N LEU A 416 18.42 2.68 20.84
CA LEU A 416 18.34 2.24 22.23
C LEU A 416 17.49 3.19 23.09
N ALA A 417 17.72 4.50 22.99
CA ALA A 417 16.98 5.52 23.73
C ALA A 417 15.48 5.51 23.38
N GLN A 418 15.14 5.18 22.14
CA GLN A 418 13.76 5.02 21.68
C GLN A 418 13.21 3.60 21.87
N GLN A 419 13.96 2.69 22.50
CA GLN A 419 13.58 1.29 22.71
C GLN A 419 13.20 0.56 21.41
N GLY A 420 13.84 0.91 20.29
CA GLY A 420 13.52 0.37 18.97
C GLY A 420 12.16 0.81 18.41
N LEU A 421 11.52 1.83 19.00
CA LEU A 421 10.22 2.34 18.58
C LEU A 421 10.35 3.64 17.77
N CYS A 422 9.37 3.89 16.91
CA CYS A 422 9.26 5.12 16.15
C CYS A 422 8.94 6.29 17.08
N TYR A 423 9.64 7.43 16.90
CA TYR A 423 9.49 8.60 17.75
C TYR A 423 8.07 9.19 17.80
N TYR A 424 7.33 9.14 16.69
CA TYR A 424 5.94 9.65 16.63
C TYR A 424 4.93 8.59 17.06
N SER A 425 4.88 7.46 16.35
CA SER A 425 3.83 6.47 16.53
C SER A 425 4.10 5.41 17.59
N ASN A 426 5.30 5.32 18.16
CA ASN A 426 5.71 4.18 18.98
C ASN A 426 5.61 2.82 18.26
N MET A 427 5.49 2.79 16.93
CA MET A 427 5.51 1.54 16.18
C MET A 427 6.93 0.92 16.19
N PRO A 428 7.06 -0.41 16.32
CA PRO A 428 8.35 -1.09 16.21
C PRO A 428 9.06 -0.77 14.89
N LEU A 429 10.26 -0.23 14.98
CA LEU A 429 11.09 0.11 13.84
C LEU A 429 11.65 -1.17 13.21
N LYS A 430 11.48 -1.31 11.89
CA LYS A 430 12.00 -2.43 11.12
C LYS A 430 13.16 -1.99 10.23
N PHE A 431 14.03 -2.94 9.85
CA PHE A 431 15.12 -2.66 8.90
C PHE A 431 14.69 -2.83 7.44
N SER A 432 13.52 -3.47 7.21
CA SER A 432 12.90 -3.67 5.91
C SER A 432 11.38 -3.84 6.05
N GLY A 433 10.63 -3.68 4.95
CA GLY A 433 9.18 -3.82 4.94
C GLY A 433 8.44 -2.57 5.43
N ASP A 434 7.31 -2.77 6.09
CA ASP A 434 6.53 -1.69 6.71
C ASP A 434 7.20 -1.21 7.99
N TYR A 435 7.03 0.07 8.33
CA TYR A 435 7.68 0.70 9.48
C TYR A 435 9.21 0.65 9.37
N THR A 436 9.72 0.66 8.14
CA THR A 436 11.16 0.70 7.91
C THR A 436 11.72 1.98 8.51
N LEU A 437 12.78 1.86 9.31
CA LEU A 437 13.34 2.98 10.04
C LEU A 437 14.01 4.00 9.09
N SER A 438 13.86 5.27 9.44
CA SER A 438 14.43 6.45 8.78
C SER A 438 14.87 7.48 9.82
N VAL A 439 15.63 8.49 9.38
CA VAL A 439 16.10 9.59 10.25
C VAL A 439 15.34 10.86 9.89
N GLU A 440 14.68 11.46 10.89
CA GLU A 440 13.97 12.73 10.77
C GLU A 440 14.64 13.81 11.62
N ARG A 441 14.54 15.06 11.18
CA ARG A 441 15.07 16.20 11.94
C ARG A 441 13.92 16.89 12.65
N LEU A 442 14.05 17.09 13.96
CA LEU A 442 13.04 17.78 14.77
C LEU A 442 12.91 19.26 14.35
N ASP A 443 14.04 19.91 14.10
CA ASP A 443 14.13 21.24 13.52
C ASP A 443 14.76 21.17 12.13
N THR A 444 13.98 21.53 11.10
CA THR A 444 14.42 21.45 9.72
C THR A 444 15.45 22.51 9.33
N SER A 445 15.61 23.56 10.15
CA SER A 445 16.63 24.61 9.98
C SER A 445 18.02 24.16 10.42
N LYS A 446 18.08 23.20 11.35
CA LYS A 446 19.33 22.64 11.89
C LYS A 446 19.79 21.39 11.13
N GLY A 447 21.07 21.08 11.26
CA GLY A 447 21.71 19.93 10.62
C GLY A 447 21.32 18.59 11.24
N TYR A 448 22.00 17.54 10.80
CA TYR A 448 21.85 16.19 11.35
C TYR A 448 22.77 16.02 12.55
N THR A 449 22.27 16.24 13.76
CA THR A 449 23.01 16.12 15.02
C THR A 449 22.23 15.24 16.00
N ARG A 450 22.92 14.67 17.00
CA ARG A 450 22.31 13.79 18.01
C ARG A 450 21.09 14.43 18.70
N GLY A 451 21.16 15.73 19.02
CA GLY A 451 20.08 16.45 19.69
C GLY A 451 18.97 16.99 18.78
N ASN A 452 19.11 16.86 17.45
CA ASN A 452 18.11 17.36 16.48
C ASN A 452 17.52 16.24 15.61
N CYS A 453 17.91 14.99 15.83
CA CYS A 453 17.45 13.87 15.02
C CYS A 453 16.77 12.82 15.88
N VAL A 454 15.84 12.12 15.26
CA VAL A 454 15.13 10.99 15.85
C VAL A 454 14.94 9.91 14.79
N LEU A 455 14.72 8.67 15.23
CA LEU A 455 14.34 7.58 14.34
C LEU A 455 12.82 7.50 14.20
N ILE A 456 12.35 7.41 12.97
CA ILE A 456 10.93 7.33 12.63
C ILE A 456 10.66 6.17 11.67
N CYS A 457 9.41 5.75 11.56
CA CYS A 457 8.96 4.96 10.43
C CYS A 457 9.03 5.80 9.14
N ILE A 458 9.48 5.23 8.03
CA ILE A 458 9.60 5.91 6.72
C ILE A 458 8.26 6.47 6.23
N GLU A 459 7.16 5.90 6.68
CA GLU A 459 5.79 6.34 6.46
C GLU A 459 5.51 7.74 7.04
N PHE A 460 6.33 8.25 7.95
CA PHE A 460 6.24 9.63 8.45
C PHE A 460 7.30 10.55 7.84
N GLN A 461 8.09 10.06 6.88
CA GLN A 461 9.10 10.88 6.24
C GLN A 461 8.46 11.80 5.20
N GLY A 462 8.13 13.02 5.64
CA GLY A 462 7.53 14.07 4.82
C GLY A 462 8.55 14.90 4.07
N ASN A 463 8.11 15.54 2.97
CA ASN A 463 8.91 16.57 2.34
C ASN A 463 8.80 17.88 3.14
N ASP A 464 9.93 18.51 3.38
CA ASP A 464 10.00 19.84 3.99
C ASP A 464 9.55 20.90 2.97
N HIS A 465 8.27 21.25 3.03
CA HIS A 465 7.64 22.26 2.17
C HIS A 465 7.88 23.70 2.64
N SER A 466 8.51 23.91 3.80
CA SER A 466 8.71 25.25 4.38
C SER A 466 9.62 26.16 3.53
N VAL A 467 10.46 25.57 2.67
CA VAL A 467 11.54 26.29 1.97
C VAL A 467 11.15 26.81 0.58
N GLN A 468 10.05 26.32 -0.01
CA GLN A 468 9.79 26.55 -1.44
C GLN A 468 8.98 27.82 -1.77
N GLY A 469 8.43 28.53 -0.79
CA GLY A 469 7.24 29.34 -1.07
C GLY A 469 7.36 30.86 -1.05
N LEU A 470 8.02 31.44 -0.05
CA LEU A 470 7.75 32.83 0.29
C LEU A 470 9.07 33.54 0.61
N GLY A 471 9.26 34.72 0.03
CA GLY A 471 10.38 35.60 0.35
C GLY A 471 10.50 35.87 1.85
N ASN A 472 11.60 36.49 2.26
CA ASN A 472 11.98 36.71 3.67
C ASN A 472 10.86 37.28 4.57
N GLU A 473 9.83 37.94 4.03
CA GLU A 473 8.70 38.50 4.78
C GLU A 473 7.83 37.48 5.53
N TYR A 474 7.69 36.24 5.04
CA TYR A 474 6.84 35.24 5.72
C TYR A 474 7.59 34.40 6.76
N ARG A 475 8.87 34.69 7.00
CA ARG A 475 9.71 33.99 7.98
C ARG A 475 9.49 34.48 9.41
N THR A 476 8.88 35.64 9.61
CA THR A 476 8.73 36.29 10.93
C THR A 476 7.39 36.02 11.61
N GLY A 477 6.43 35.38 10.93
CA GLY A 477 5.17 34.95 11.54
C GLY A 477 5.32 33.59 12.21
N ASN A 478 5.07 33.52 13.52
CA ASN A 478 5.15 32.33 14.40
C ASN A 478 4.32 31.09 13.97
N HIS A 479 3.73 31.06 12.79
CA HIS A 479 3.07 29.85 12.27
C HIS A 479 4.08 29.01 11.48
N VAL A 480 4.73 28.10 12.22
CA VAL A 480 5.55 27.00 11.72
C VAL A 480 4.67 26.07 10.88
N ARG A 481 4.47 26.40 9.60
CA ARG A 481 3.79 25.53 8.64
C ARG A 481 4.76 24.47 8.14
N SER A 482 5.08 23.52 9.00
CA SER A 482 5.84 22.34 8.58
C SER A 482 4.86 21.31 8.03
N GLY A 483 4.92 21.04 6.72
CA GLY A 483 4.31 19.81 6.16
C GLY A 483 4.93 18.52 6.72
N GLY A 484 5.91 18.62 7.61
CA GLY A 484 6.46 17.50 8.37
C GLY A 484 5.55 17.04 9.51
N TRP A 485 5.84 15.84 10.01
CA TRP A 485 5.15 15.27 11.16
C TRP A 485 5.72 15.83 12.48
N SER A 486 4.84 16.00 13.46
CA SER A 486 5.18 16.29 14.86
C SER A 486 4.41 15.34 15.77
N LYS A 487 4.78 15.24 17.06
CA LYS A 487 4.02 14.45 18.03
C LYS A 487 2.57 14.96 18.14
N ASP A 488 2.38 16.27 18.23
CA ASP A 488 1.03 16.85 18.32
C ASP A 488 0.21 16.55 17.07
N LYS A 489 0.81 16.65 15.88
CA LYS A 489 0.14 16.31 14.62
C LYS A 489 -0.22 14.84 14.55
N PHE A 490 0.66 13.96 15.03
CA PHE A 490 0.39 12.52 15.13
C PHE A 490 -0.78 12.23 16.09
N GLU A 491 -0.73 12.76 17.31
CA GLU A 491 -1.79 12.55 18.31
C GLU A 491 -3.12 13.15 17.87
N MET A 492 -3.12 14.27 17.14
CA MET A 492 -4.33 14.83 16.54
C MET A 492 -4.97 13.88 15.52
N VAL A 493 -4.17 13.30 14.60
CA VAL A 493 -4.66 12.30 13.65
C VAL A 493 -5.15 11.07 14.37
N ARG A 494 -4.43 10.61 15.39
CA ARG A 494 -4.77 9.44 16.20
C ARG A 494 -6.11 9.62 16.91
N ALA A 495 -6.28 10.74 17.61
CA ALA A 495 -7.53 11.05 18.31
C ALA A 495 -8.72 11.12 17.34
N HIS A 496 -8.53 11.76 16.18
CA HIS A 496 -9.56 11.81 15.13
C HIS A 496 -9.89 10.42 14.58
N ALA A 497 -8.88 9.59 14.30
CA ALA A 497 -9.05 8.24 13.78
C ALA A 497 -9.79 7.34 14.78
N ILE A 498 -9.45 7.41 16.07
CA ILE A 498 -10.13 6.66 17.13
C ILE A 498 -11.60 7.08 17.23
N SER A 499 -11.88 8.39 17.27
CA SER A 499 -13.25 8.90 17.32
C SER A 499 -14.07 8.42 16.13
N HIS A 500 -13.54 8.58 14.91
CA HIS A 500 -14.25 8.17 13.70
C HIS A 500 -14.52 6.66 13.66
N TYR A 501 -13.54 5.85 14.09
CA TYR A 501 -13.71 4.40 14.13
C TYR A 501 -14.76 3.96 15.16
N GLN A 502 -14.81 4.61 16.32
CA GLN A 502 -15.85 4.38 17.33
C GLN A 502 -17.24 4.76 16.80
N ASP A 503 -17.35 5.87 16.08
CA ASP A 503 -18.62 6.29 15.46
C ASP A 503 -19.09 5.26 14.41
N GLN A 504 -18.17 4.75 13.58
CA GLN A 504 -18.48 3.73 12.59
C GLN A 504 -18.92 2.40 13.24
N GLN A 505 -18.24 1.96 14.30
CA GLN A 505 -18.64 0.76 15.04
C GLN A 505 -20.04 0.92 15.66
N LEU A 506 -20.34 2.11 16.20
CA LEU A 506 -21.66 2.40 16.75
C LEU A 506 -22.74 2.39 15.66
N GLU A 507 -22.45 2.92 14.47
CA GLU A 507 -23.38 2.89 13.33
C GLU A 507 -23.63 1.45 12.86
N GLU A 508 -22.59 0.62 12.75
CA GLU A 508 -22.70 -0.80 12.41
C GLU A 508 -23.50 -1.59 13.47
N GLU A 509 -23.28 -1.34 14.75
CA GLU A 509 -24.07 -1.92 15.85
C GLU A 509 -25.55 -1.47 15.81
N MET A 510 -25.79 -0.20 15.50
CA MET A 510 -27.14 0.35 15.35
C MET A 510 -27.88 -0.26 14.16
N ASP A 511 -27.20 -0.45 13.03
CA ASP A 511 -27.76 -1.09 11.83
C ASP A 511 -28.05 -2.57 12.08
N LEU A 512 -27.14 -3.28 12.78
CA LEU A 512 -27.37 -4.66 13.19
C LEU A 512 -28.60 -4.76 14.08
N LEU A 513 -28.72 -3.91 15.10
CA LEU A 513 -29.88 -3.86 15.99
C LEU A 513 -31.16 -3.50 15.23
N ALA A 514 -31.09 -2.60 14.25
CA ALA A 514 -32.23 -2.24 13.42
C ALA A 514 -32.69 -3.42 12.55
N ASN A 515 -31.76 -4.22 12.04
CA ASN A 515 -32.05 -5.43 11.27
C ASN A 515 -32.66 -6.53 12.16
N GLU A 516 -32.13 -6.72 13.37
CA GLU A 516 -32.70 -7.66 14.36
C GLU A 516 -34.13 -7.25 14.76
N CYS A 517 -34.37 -5.96 15.00
CA CYS A 517 -35.72 -5.44 15.28
C CYS A 517 -36.68 -5.68 14.11
N GLN A 518 -36.23 -5.49 12.87
CA GLN A 518 -37.04 -5.75 11.67
C GLN A 518 -37.36 -7.25 11.53
N GLN A 519 -36.38 -8.12 11.79
CA GLN A 519 -36.58 -9.56 11.74
C GLN A 519 -37.58 -10.03 12.79
N LEU A 520 -37.49 -9.51 14.03
CA LEU A 520 -38.45 -9.80 15.09
C LEU A 520 -39.88 -9.35 14.73
N LEU A 521 -40.02 -8.16 14.14
CA LEU A 521 -41.31 -7.67 13.65
C LEU A 521 -41.89 -8.60 12.57
N TRP A 522 -41.06 -9.05 11.63
CA TRP A 522 -41.47 -10.03 10.61
C TRP A 522 -41.92 -11.36 11.20
N ASP A 523 -41.22 -11.86 12.21
CA ASP A 523 -41.57 -13.13 12.86
C ASP A 523 -42.89 -13.01 13.66
N ILE A 524 -43.12 -11.87 14.33
CA ILE A 524 -44.41 -11.56 14.96
C ILE A 524 -45.53 -11.53 13.91
N MET A 525 -45.32 -10.86 12.78
CA MET A 525 -46.31 -10.82 11.69
C MET A 525 -46.61 -12.21 11.14
N ARG A 526 -45.59 -13.08 10.99
CA ARG A 526 -45.79 -14.48 10.58
C ARG A 526 -46.58 -15.28 11.60
N MET A 527 -46.30 -15.13 12.89
CA MET A 527 -47.05 -15.78 13.95
C MET A 527 -48.51 -15.34 13.97
N VAL A 528 -48.78 -14.03 13.86
CA VAL A 528 -50.14 -13.47 13.81
C VAL A 528 -50.88 -14.01 12.59
N THR A 529 -50.23 -14.02 11.43
CA THR A 529 -50.82 -14.55 10.18
C THR A 529 -51.15 -16.04 10.33
N ALA A 530 -50.24 -16.84 10.89
CA ALA A 530 -50.47 -18.26 11.15
C ALA A 530 -51.65 -18.51 12.10
N HIS A 531 -51.81 -17.69 13.14
CA HIS A 531 -52.93 -17.80 14.09
C HIS A 531 -54.26 -17.28 13.52
N SER A 532 -54.23 -16.26 12.67
CA SER A 532 -55.43 -15.69 12.05
C SER A 532 -56.18 -16.68 11.15
N SER A 533 -55.50 -17.69 10.62
CA SER A 533 -56.13 -18.79 9.87
C SER A 533 -57.12 -19.64 10.71
N LYS A 534 -57.08 -19.54 12.05
CA LYS A 534 -57.91 -20.31 12.98
C LYS A 534 -58.98 -19.48 13.70
N VAL A 535 -59.01 -18.16 13.50
CA VAL A 535 -59.94 -17.25 14.17
C VAL A 535 -60.73 -16.51 13.08
N PRO A 536 -62.08 -16.50 13.11
CA PRO A 536 -62.87 -15.77 12.13
C PRO A 536 -62.39 -14.32 12.09
N ALA A 537 -62.13 -13.79 10.89
CA ALA A 537 -61.58 -12.47 10.65
C ALA A 537 -62.42 -11.37 11.32
N SER A 538 -62.13 -11.08 12.59
CA SER A 538 -62.67 -9.94 13.29
C SER A 538 -61.74 -8.74 13.09
N SER A 539 -62.30 -7.54 13.22
CA SER A 539 -61.74 -6.21 12.92
C SER A 539 -60.31 -5.92 13.41
N VAL A 540 -59.75 -6.73 14.32
CA VAL A 540 -58.43 -6.55 14.91
C VAL A 540 -57.29 -6.72 13.89
N VAL A 541 -57.37 -7.73 13.01
CA VAL A 541 -56.31 -7.95 11.99
C VAL A 541 -56.32 -6.84 10.93
N GLN A 542 -57.51 -6.34 10.59
CA GLN A 542 -57.70 -5.26 9.63
C GLN A 542 -57.16 -3.92 10.15
N ASN A 543 -57.37 -3.62 11.45
CA ASN A 543 -56.85 -2.41 12.08
C ASN A 543 -55.32 -2.40 12.20
N VAL A 544 -54.71 -3.55 12.51
CA VAL A 544 -53.24 -3.68 12.57
C VAL A 544 -52.61 -3.54 11.18
N MET A 545 -53.23 -4.10 10.14
CA MET A 545 -52.72 -3.93 8.77
C MET A 545 -52.95 -2.50 8.22
N GLN A 546 -54.05 -1.83 8.59
CA GLN A 546 -54.30 -0.43 8.20
C GLN A 546 -53.36 0.57 8.87
N THR A 547 -52.93 0.32 10.11
CA THR A 547 -51.97 1.21 10.78
C THR A 547 -50.56 1.11 10.19
N MET A 548 -50.16 -0.06 9.67
CA MET A 548 -48.84 -0.24 9.05
C MET A 548 -48.74 0.29 7.62
N HIS A 549 -49.83 0.33 6.86
CA HIS A 549 -49.83 0.89 5.50
C HIS A 549 -49.69 2.43 5.46
N CYS A 550 -49.90 3.12 6.58
CA CYS A 550 -49.73 4.58 6.67
C CYS A 550 -48.27 5.03 6.88
N ASP A 551 -47.34 4.11 7.15
CA ASP A 551 -45.98 4.43 7.64
C ASP A 551 -44.92 4.63 6.55
N GLU A 552 -45.22 4.45 5.26
CA GLU A 552 -44.29 4.79 4.17
C GLU A 552 -44.07 6.31 4.01
N ALA A 553 -44.87 7.16 4.69
CA ALA A 553 -44.85 8.61 4.47
C ALA A 553 -44.13 9.48 5.54
N PHE A 554 -43.81 8.99 6.74
CA PHE A 554 -43.25 9.87 7.80
C PHE A 554 -42.21 9.19 8.70
N GLY A 555 -40.93 9.44 8.41
CA GLY A 555 -39.77 8.90 9.13
C GLY A 555 -39.52 9.38 10.57
N ILE A 556 -40.52 9.94 11.28
CA ILE A 556 -40.37 10.48 12.65
C ILE A 556 -41.16 9.69 13.71
N GLN A 557 -42.04 8.74 13.35
CA GLN A 557 -42.92 8.08 14.33
C GLN A 557 -42.49 6.69 14.83
N ARG A 558 -41.25 6.24 14.58
CA ARG A 558 -40.81 4.89 15.02
C ARG A 558 -40.84 4.71 16.55
N ALA A 559 -40.49 5.75 17.32
CA ALA A 559 -40.52 5.72 18.78
C ALA A 559 -41.95 5.75 19.34
N THR A 560 -42.82 6.54 18.72
CA THR A 560 -44.25 6.65 19.09
C THR A 560 -45.00 5.37 18.76
N HIS A 561 -44.67 4.71 17.66
CA HIS A 561 -45.27 3.45 17.25
C HIS A 561 -44.85 2.30 18.16
N LEU A 562 -43.58 2.23 18.58
CA LEU A 562 -43.12 1.26 19.60
C LEU A 562 -43.77 1.50 20.97
N ALA A 563 -43.99 2.76 21.36
CA ALA A 563 -44.72 3.10 22.58
C ALA A 563 -46.22 2.71 22.51
N TYR A 564 -46.84 2.86 21.34
CA TYR A 564 -48.22 2.43 21.09
C TYR A 564 -48.35 0.91 21.11
N LEU A 565 -47.47 0.18 20.41
CA LEU A 565 -47.43 -1.28 20.42
C LEU A 565 -47.16 -1.83 21.83
N ARG A 566 -46.31 -1.16 22.62
CA ARG A 566 -46.11 -1.45 24.05
C ARG A 566 -47.42 -1.29 24.84
N ASN A 567 -48.18 -0.22 24.63
CA ASN A 567 -49.46 -0.03 25.32
C ASN A 567 -50.53 -1.05 24.91
N CYS A 568 -50.62 -1.39 23.62
CA CYS A 568 -51.52 -2.45 23.14
C CYS A 568 -51.14 -3.83 23.70
N TYR A 569 -49.84 -4.14 23.76
CA TYR A 569 -49.34 -5.39 24.35
C TYR A 569 -49.58 -5.45 25.86
N MET A 570 -49.36 -4.35 26.58
CA MET A 570 -49.66 -4.26 28.02
C MET A 570 -51.16 -4.35 28.32
N GLN A 571 -52.03 -3.84 27.42
CA GLN A 571 -53.48 -4.03 27.50
C GLN A 571 -53.89 -5.49 27.21
N ALA A 572 -53.24 -6.15 26.26
CA ALA A 572 -53.48 -7.57 25.97
C ALA A 572 -53.08 -8.48 27.15
N LEU A 573 -51.95 -8.19 27.81
CA LEU A 573 -51.47 -8.86 29.03
C LEU A 573 -52.33 -8.55 30.28
N GLY A 574 -53.04 -7.43 30.26
CA GLY A 574 -53.99 -7.03 31.30
C GLY A 574 -55.34 -7.77 31.23
N SER A 575 -55.64 -8.46 30.12
CA SER A 575 -56.87 -9.24 30.04
C SER A 575 -56.76 -10.56 30.82
N ASP A 576 -57.71 -10.82 31.71
CA ASP A 576 -57.76 -12.04 32.53
C ASP A 576 -57.81 -13.32 31.66
N SER A 577 -58.27 -13.19 30.41
CA SER A 577 -58.26 -14.25 29.41
C SER A 577 -56.85 -14.66 28.98
N TYR A 578 -55.87 -13.75 28.92
CA TYR A 578 -54.50 -14.06 28.48
C TYR A 578 -53.67 -14.69 29.60
N LYS A 579 -53.89 -14.23 30.86
CA LYS A 579 -53.31 -14.85 32.06
C LYS A 579 -53.79 -16.29 32.26
N ALA A 580 -55.06 -16.58 31.93
CA ALA A 580 -55.61 -17.94 32.00
C ALA A 580 -55.03 -18.90 30.94
N ILE A 581 -54.63 -18.39 29.77
CA ILE A 581 -54.02 -19.19 28.69
C ILE A 581 -52.56 -19.53 29.01
N ILE A 582 -51.80 -18.60 29.57
CA ILE A 582 -50.40 -18.84 29.97
C ILE A 582 -50.33 -19.74 31.21
N SER A 583 -51.19 -19.52 32.20
CA SER A 583 -51.24 -20.33 33.43
C SER A 583 -51.66 -21.79 33.18
N ARG A 584 -52.36 -22.07 32.07
CA ARG A 584 -52.71 -23.46 31.66
C ARG A 584 -51.63 -24.16 30.83
N LYS A 585 -50.61 -23.46 30.32
CA LYS A 585 -49.62 -24.04 29.39
C LYS A 585 -48.17 -24.05 29.88
N VAL A 586 -47.83 -23.30 30.92
CA VAL A 586 -46.44 -23.21 31.40
C VAL A 586 -46.32 -23.93 32.74
N GLY A 587 -45.86 -25.18 32.70
CA GLY A 587 -45.47 -25.92 33.89
C GLY A 587 -44.06 -25.53 34.37
N VAL A 588 -43.97 -24.99 35.58
CA VAL A 588 -42.92 -25.00 36.63
C VAL A 588 -41.42 -24.85 36.28
N TYR A 589 -40.98 -24.82 35.02
CA TYR A 589 -39.58 -24.56 34.65
C TYR A 589 -39.47 -23.37 33.72
N GLU A 590 -39.67 -22.12 34.19
CA GLU A 590 -39.30 -20.94 33.39
C GLU A 590 -39.28 -19.57 34.10
N GLU A 591 -39.22 -19.50 35.43
CA GLU A 591 -39.05 -18.21 36.14
C GLU A 591 -37.73 -17.50 35.78
N ARG A 592 -36.69 -18.26 35.43
CA ARG A 592 -35.36 -17.72 35.07
C ARG A 592 -35.36 -17.10 33.67
N ALA A 593 -36.03 -17.72 32.70
CA ALA A 593 -36.13 -17.17 31.35
C ALA A 593 -37.02 -15.92 31.29
N ALA A 594 -38.07 -15.85 32.13
CA ALA A 594 -38.90 -14.65 32.26
C ALA A 594 -38.10 -13.47 32.87
N CYS A 595 -37.24 -13.75 33.86
CA CYS A 595 -36.32 -12.76 34.42
C CYS A 595 -35.25 -12.31 33.42
N ASP A 596 -34.64 -13.24 32.67
CA ASP A 596 -33.65 -12.92 31.65
C ASP A 596 -34.27 -12.14 30.48
N ALA A 597 -35.50 -12.49 30.07
CA ALA A 597 -36.27 -11.74 29.08
C ALA A 597 -36.63 -10.33 29.57
N LEU A 598 -36.93 -10.15 30.86
CA LEU A 598 -37.19 -8.83 31.46
C LEU A 598 -35.92 -7.96 31.55
N VAL A 599 -34.76 -8.55 31.84
CA VAL A 599 -33.46 -7.87 31.84
C VAL A 599 -33.05 -7.49 30.42
N HIS A 600 -33.25 -8.38 29.45
CA HIS A 600 -32.99 -8.13 28.05
C HIS A 600 -33.93 -7.06 27.48
N TYR A 601 -35.23 -7.13 27.83
CA TYR A 601 -36.23 -6.13 27.45
C TYR A 601 -35.93 -4.75 28.05
N ARG A 602 -35.49 -4.66 29.32
CA ARG A 602 -35.03 -3.40 29.94
C ARG A 602 -33.81 -2.81 29.24
N THR A 603 -32.91 -3.66 28.78
CA THR A 603 -31.71 -3.25 28.05
C THR A 603 -32.09 -2.72 26.67
N LEU A 604 -33.00 -3.40 25.97
CA LEU A 604 -33.59 -2.97 24.70
C LEU A 604 -34.36 -1.65 24.82
N THR A 605 -35.23 -1.49 25.83
CA THR A 605 -35.97 -0.23 26.03
C THR A 605 -35.03 0.93 26.35
N ARG A 606 -33.98 0.69 27.13
CA ARG A 606 -32.95 1.70 27.43
C ARG A 606 -32.21 2.15 26.17
N ASN A 607 -31.87 1.22 25.28
CA ASN A 607 -31.18 1.53 24.02
C ASN A 607 -32.10 2.25 23.02
N VAL A 608 -33.39 1.90 22.98
CA VAL A 608 -34.40 2.60 22.16
C VAL A 608 -34.66 4.03 22.65
N VAL A 609 -34.60 4.29 23.96
CA VAL A 609 -34.73 5.65 24.49
C VAL A 609 -33.50 6.50 24.14
N ILE A 610 -32.29 5.92 24.23
CA ILE A 610 -31.04 6.61 23.88
C ILE A 610 -30.97 6.90 22.36
N SER A 611 -31.51 6.02 21.51
CA SER A 611 -31.50 6.23 20.06
C SER A 611 -32.38 7.41 19.63
N ALA A 612 -33.42 7.73 20.41
CA ALA A 612 -34.30 8.89 20.20
C ALA A 612 -33.73 10.24 20.66
N PHE A 613 -32.57 10.25 21.33
CA PHE A 613 -31.95 11.50 21.78
C PHE A 613 -31.34 12.26 20.61
N THR A 614 -31.49 13.59 20.63
CA THR A 614 -30.71 14.48 19.77
C THR A 614 -29.22 14.32 20.08
N PRO A 615 -28.31 14.65 19.14
CA PRO A 615 -26.87 14.55 19.38
C PRO A 615 -26.41 15.28 20.66
N LEU A 616 -26.99 16.44 20.98
CA LEU A 616 -26.69 17.18 22.22
C LEU A 616 -27.14 16.41 23.48
N GLN A 617 -28.34 15.80 23.45
CA GLN A 617 -28.87 15.01 24.56
C GLN A 617 -28.08 13.71 24.77
N LYS A 618 -27.54 13.11 23.69
CA LYS A 618 -26.62 11.97 23.80
C LYS A 618 -25.33 12.39 24.53
N ILE A 619 -24.74 13.52 24.14
CA ILE A 619 -23.53 14.06 24.78
C ILE A 619 -23.78 14.34 26.28
N GLU A 620 -24.90 14.99 26.61
CA GLU A 620 -25.29 15.29 27.99
C GLU A 620 -25.54 14.01 28.80
N TYR A 621 -26.22 13.01 28.22
CA TYR A 621 -26.43 11.70 28.83
C TYR A 621 -25.11 10.99 29.14
N TYR A 622 -24.17 10.94 28.18
CA TYR A 622 -22.86 10.33 28.41
C TYR A 622 -22.02 11.11 29.42
N ALA A 623 -22.12 12.44 29.46
CA ALA A 623 -21.47 13.29 30.45
C ALA A 623 -22.00 13.02 31.87
N LEU A 624 -23.33 12.97 32.06
CA LEU A 624 -23.97 12.68 33.34
C LEU A 624 -23.72 11.25 33.85
N ARG A 625 -23.56 10.29 32.93
CA ARG A 625 -23.18 8.90 33.26
C ARG A 625 -21.73 8.82 33.73
N LYS A 626 -20.82 9.54 33.08
CA LYS A 626 -19.39 9.54 33.41
C LYS A 626 -19.09 10.21 34.76
N THR A 627 -19.93 11.15 35.19
CA THR A 627 -19.82 11.82 36.49
C THR A 627 -20.51 11.07 37.63
N GLY A 628 -21.22 9.97 37.35
CA GLY A 628 -21.96 9.19 38.35
C GLY A 628 -23.16 9.94 38.96
N ILE A 629 -23.56 11.07 38.37
CA ILE A 629 -24.64 11.94 38.89
C ILE A 629 -26.02 11.34 38.57
N TRP A 630 -26.11 10.48 37.55
CA TRP A 630 -27.36 9.83 37.17
C TRP A 630 -27.71 8.67 38.12
N LYS A 631 -28.46 8.96 39.19
CA LYS A 631 -29.10 7.93 40.03
C LYS A 631 -30.46 7.55 39.43
N HIS A 632 -30.70 6.25 39.32
CA HIS A 632 -31.94 5.67 38.83
C HIS A 632 -33.16 6.20 39.62
N THR A 633 -33.93 7.10 39.02
CA THR A 633 -35.34 7.30 39.35
C THR A 633 -36.18 6.60 38.29
N ASN A 634 -37.16 5.81 38.76
CA ASN A 634 -37.96 4.81 38.03
C ASN A 634 -38.58 5.28 36.72
#